data_AF-A0A0U1D1X2-F1
#
_entry.id   AF-A0A0U1D1X2-F1
#
_cell.length_a   1.000
_cell.length_b   1.000
_cell.length_c   1.000
_cell.angle_alpha   90.00
_cell.angle_beta   90.00
_cell.angle_gamma   90.00
#
_symmetry.space_group_name_H-M   'P 1'
#
loop_
_entity.id
_entity.type
_entity.pdbx_description
1 polymer ?
#
loop_
_entity_poly.entity_id
_entity_poly.type
_entity_poly.pdbx_seq_one_letter_code
_entity_poly.pdbx_strand_id
1 'polypeptide(L)' 'MDQQVNVDPPPAPEDARQATEEQRKLQEQLEHQHDDPDAPGLQQSRHDTADESTR' A
#
# COMPACT_ATOMS: atom_id res chain seq x y z
N MET A 1 -27.04 46.41 -11.23
CA MET A 1 -26.29 45.74 -12.33
C MET A 1 -25.34 44.80 -11.63
N ASP A 2 -25.84 43.62 -11.32
CA ASP A 2 -25.26 42.71 -10.35
C ASP A 2 -24.72 41.57 -11.19
N GLN A 3 -23.41 41.60 -11.46
CA GLN A 3 -22.74 40.55 -12.22
C GLN A 3 -22.76 39.28 -11.37
N GLN A 4 -23.73 38.41 -11.66
CA GLN A 4 -23.70 37.01 -11.22
C GLN A 4 -22.56 36.33 -11.97
N VAL A 5 -21.41 36.30 -11.33
CA VAL A 5 -20.25 35.55 -11.79
C VAL A 5 -20.59 34.09 -11.57
N ASN A 6 -21.01 33.39 -12.62
CA ASN A 6 -21.25 31.96 -12.58
C ASN A 6 -19.89 31.25 -12.58
N VAL A 7 -19.26 31.16 -11.41
CA VAL A 7 -18.01 30.42 -11.23
C VAL A 7 -18.39 28.99 -10.89
N ASP A 8 -18.24 28.09 -11.86
CA ASP A 8 -18.37 26.67 -11.58
C ASP A 8 -17.33 26.29 -10.50
N PRO A 9 -17.75 25.58 -9.43
CA PRO A 9 -16.83 25.17 -8.39
C PRO A 9 -15.77 24.20 -8.97
N PRO A 10 -14.54 24.23 -8.45
CA PRO A 10 -13.51 23.30 -8.88
C PRO A 10 -13.95 21.85 -8.60
N PRO A 11 -13.44 20.88 -9.38
CA PRO A 11 -13.77 19.47 -9.16
C PRO A 11 -13.37 19.03 -7.76
N ALA A 12 -14.10 18.06 -7.21
CA ALA A 12 -13.76 17.46 -5.94
C ALA A 12 -12.35 16.86 -5.99
N PRO A 13 -11.55 16.98 -4.92
CA PRO A 13 -10.22 16.39 -4.87
C PRO A 13 -10.30 14.86 -4.96
N GLU A 14 -9.27 14.27 -5.56
CA GLU A 14 -9.13 12.82 -5.66
C GLU A 14 -9.01 12.18 -4.27
N ASP A 15 -9.55 10.96 -4.11
CA ASP A 15 -9.48 10.23 -2.84
C ASP A 15 -8.07 9.71 -2.58
N ALA A 16 -7.35 10.38 -1.69
CA ALA A 16 -5.98 10.04 -1.31
C ALA A 16 -5.81 8.66 -0.62
N ARG A 17 -6.90 7.95 -0.31
CA ARG A 17 -6.84 6.58 0.21
C ARG A 17 -6.64 5.54 -0.89
N GLN A 18 -6.84 5.92 -2.16
CA GLN A 18 -6.62 5.02 -3.29
C GLN A 18 -5.13 4.93 -3.60
N ALA A 19 -4.65 3.69 -3.80
CA ALA A 19 -3.29 3.47 -4.28
C ALA A 19 -3.13 3.99 -5.71
N THR A 20 -2.01 4.64 -5.98
CA THR A 20 -1.64 5.03 -7.34
C THR A 20 -1.35 3.80 -8.20
N GLU A 21 -1.34 3.96 -9.52
CA GLU A 21 -1.01 2.85 -10.43
C GLU A 21 0.40 2.31 -10.21
N GLU A 22 1.37 3.18 -9.94
CA GLU A 22 2.73 2.79 -9.60
C GLU A 22 2.79 1.98 -8.30
N GLN A 23 2.06 2.42 -7.26
CA GLN A 23 1.99 1.71 -5.99
C GLN A 23 1.33 0.34 -6.12
N ARG A 24 0.31 0.21 -6.99
CA ARG A 24 -0.30 -1.09 -7.30
C ARG A 24 0.68 -2.03 -7.98
N LYS A 25 1.39 -1.57 -9.01
CA LYS A 25 2.42 -2.36 -9.70
C LYS A 25 3.56 -2.79 -8.77
N LEU A 26 3.94 -1.94 -7.82
CA LEU A 26 4.93 -2.28 -6.81
C LEU A 26 4.41 -3.35 -5.83
N GLN A 27 3.15 -3.24 -5.39
CA GLN A 27 2.52 -4.25 -4.53
C GLN A 27 2.47 -5.61 -5.22
N GLU A 28 2.06 -5.68 -6.49
CA GLU A 28 2.04 -6.92 -7.27
C GLU A 28 3.43 -7.57 -7.33
N GLN A 29 4.49 -6.78 -7.53
CA GLN A 29 5.87 -7.30 -7.52
C GLN A 29 6.29 -7.87 -6.15
N LEU A 30 5.83 -7.24 -5.06
CA LEU A 30 6.21 -7.63 -3.70
C LEU A 30 5.38 -8.82 -3.18
N GLU A 31 4.16 -9.03 -3.68
CA GLU A 31 3.26 -10.11 -3.25
C GLU A 31 3.80 -11.51 -3.66
N HIS A 32 4.52 -11.58 -4.78
CA HIS A 32 5.17 -12.83 -5.25
C HIS A 32 6.46 -13.20 -4.51
N GLN A 33 6.89 -12.43 -3.49
CA GLN A 33 8.09 -12.76 -2.71
C GLN A 33 7.96 -14.06 -1.90
N HIS A 34 6.74 -14.58 -1.68
CA HIS A 34 6.53 -15.85 -1.01
C HIS A 34 6.87 -17.07 -1.87
N ASP A 35 7.02 -16.89 -3.19
CA ASP A 35 7.46 -17.92 -4.12
C ASP A 35 8.99 -17.98 -4.26
N ASP A 36 9.73 -17.07 -3.62
CA ASP A 36 11.19 -17.05 -3.65
C ASP A 36 11.76 -18.14 -2.70
N PRO A 37 12.33 -19.25 -3.22
CA PRO A 37 12.88 -20.32 -2.40
C PRO A 37 14.06 -19.88 -1.52
N ASP A 38 14.70 -18.76 -1.86
CA ASP A 38 15.81 -18.16 -1.11
C ASP A 38 15.33 -17.05 -0.14
N ALA A 39 14.01 -16.87 0.03
CA ALA A 39 13.47 -15.86 0.93
C ALA A 39 13.98 -16.04 2.37
N PRO A 40 14.40 -14.95 3.05
CA PRO A 40 15.16 -15.01 4.30
C PRO A 40 14.41 -15.55 5.53
N GLY A 41 13.15 -15.98 5.38
CA GLY A 41 12.35 -16.63 6.43
C GLY A 41 11.99 -18.10 6.15
N LEU A 42 12.19 -18.61 4.92
CA LEU A 42 11.77 -19.97 4.56
C LEU A 42 12.58 -21.07 5.26
N GLN A 43 13.84 -20.78 5.56
CA GLN A 43 14.75 -21.71 6.23
C GLN A 43 14.77 -21.51 7.76
N GLN A 44 14.08 -20.49 8.28
CA GLN A 44 14.05 -20.21 9.72
C GLN A 44 13.03 -21.13 10.40
N SER A 45 13.51 -22.02 11.27
CA SER A 45 12.62 -22.82 12.12
C SER A 45 12.03 -21.94 13.20
N ARG A 46 10.76 -22.14 13.55
CA ARG A 46 10.12 -21.48 14.70
C ARG A 46 10.86 -21.70 16.03
N HIS A 47 11.72 -22.72 16.10
CA HIS A 47 12.54 -23.02 17.27
C HIS A 47 13.82 -22.18 17.35
N ASP A 48 14.23 -21.55 16.24
CA ASP A 48 15.39 -20.67 16.16
C ASP A 48 15.00 -19.18 16.33
N THR A 49 13.70 -18.89 16.43
CA THR A 49 13.17 -17.56 16.70
C THR A 49 12.82 -17.44 18.19
N ALA A 50 13.23 -16.34 18.82
CA ALA A 50 12.84 -16.06 20.18
C ALA A 50 11.31 -15.87 20.26
N ASP A 51 10.64 -16.60 21.14
CA ASP A 51 9.21 -16.43 21.40
C ASP A 51 8.99 -15.17 22.26
N GLU A 52 8.58 -14.08 21.61
CA GLU A 52 8.31 -12.79 22.27
C GLU A 52 6.90 -12.71 22.89
N SER A 53 6.18 -13.83 23.01
CA SER A 53 4.77 -13.88 23.46
C SER A 53 4.51 -13.54 24.94
N THR A 54 5.49 -13.00 25.68
CA THR A 54 5.30 -12.60 27.07
C THR A 54 5.04 -11.09 27.18
N ARG A 55 3.77 -10.69 27.25
CA ARG A 55 3.35 -9.41 27.86
C ARG A 55 2.00 -9.55 28.56
#